data_AF-A0A2N0LFA0-F1
#
_entry.id   AF-A0A2N0LFA0-F1
#
_cell.length_a   1.000
_cell.length_b   1.000
_cell.length_c   1.000
_cell.angle_alpha   90.00
_cell.angle_beta   90.00
_cell.angle_gamma   90.00
#
_symmetry.space_group_name_H-M   'P 1'
#
loop_
_entity.id
_entity.type
_entity.pdbx_description
1 polymer ?
#
loop_
_entity_poly.entity_id
_entity_poly.type
_entity_poly.pdbx_seq_one_letter_code
_entity_poly.pdbx_strand_id
1 'polypeptide(L)'
;MIAVGRGAEMIPRWLTGFWHQQHSTRSLYQGSVAYCILLVNIRLDIVYNNSMLILDSDALIKLNRAGALHRVAQVYDCVIPVAVYKESVEDALEVYPDAAEIRDIINNRIEVVKAEPFQGIAAPSAFGPGEIEILMLVTPRTIMPITGDEATVVTDDVRFLRYLAAFGVNFMVPSSVIVTMRQQNLLSHEETISILESLRPIISANEYLTAIRVLKQGE
;
A
#
# COMPACT_ATOMS: atom_id res chain seq x y z
N MET A 1 -26.61 1.32 43.86
CA MET A 1 -26.84 0.61 42.59
C MET A 1 -26.57 1.57 41.45
N ILE A 2 -25.46 1.40 40.75
CA ILE A 2 -25.08 2.17 39.56
C ILE A 2 -24.94 1.15 38.43
N ALA A 3 -25.76 1.26 37.40
CA ALA A 3 -25.65 0.53 36.13
C ALA A 3 -25.44 1.60 35.05
N VAL A 4 -24.23 1.79 34.50
CA VAL A 4 -23.60 1.08 33.36
C VAL A 4 -24.54 0.92 32.16
N GLY A 5 -24.50 1.90 31.25
CA GLY A 5 -25.08 1.82 29.91
C GLY A 5 -23.97 1.99 28.87
N ARG A 6 -23.75 0.94 28.07
CA ARG A 6 -22.76 0.84 26.99
C ARG A 6 -23.13 1.75 25.82
N GLY A 7 -22.17 2.52 25.32
CA GLY A 7 -22.27 3.22 24.04
C GLY A 7 -22.14 2.23 22.88
N ALA A 8 -23.20 2.07 22.11
CA ALA A 8 -23.14 1.51 20.77
C ALA A 8 -22.91 2.67 19.80
N GLU A 9 -21.73 2.74 19.20
CA GLU A 9 -21.46 3.70 18.12
C GLU A 9 -22.33 3.35 16.90
N MET A 10 -23.19 4.29 16.54
CA MET A 10 -24.05 4.20 15.36
C MET A 10 -23.20 4.29 14.09
N ILE A 11 -23.27 3.24 13.27
CA ILE A 11 -22.81 3.30 11.89
C ILE A 11 -23.67 4.33 11.13
N PRO A 12 -23.09 5.36 10.48
CA PRO A 12 -23.85 6.38 9.76
C PRO A 12 -24.72 5.79 8.64
N ARG A 13 -25.97 6.25 8.56
CA ARG A 13 -27.00 5.78 7.62
C ARG A 13 -26.61 5.80 6.13
N TRP A 14 -25.59 6.56 5.72
CA TRP A 14 -25.12 6.60 4.32
C TRP A 14 -24.34 5.34 3.89
N LEU A 15 -23.90 4.49 4.83
CA LEU A 15 -23.33 3.18 4.52
C LEU A 15 -24.35 2.15 4.00
N THR A 16 -25.66 2.38 4.19
CA THR A 16 -26.71 1.45 3.74
C THR A 16 -27.23 1.72 2.33
N GLY A 17 -27.06 2.94 1.82
CA GLY A 17 -27.59 3.35 0.51
C GLY A 17 -26.80 2.83 -0.70
N PHE A 18 -25.54 2.46 -0.50
CA PHE A 18 -24.66 1.99 -1.58
C PHE A 18 -24.81 0.48 -1.86
N TRP A 19 -25.46 -0.27 -0.96
CA TRP A 19 -25.64 -1.73 -1.07
C TRP A 19 -26.79 -2.16 -2.01
N HIS A 20 -27.59 -1.21 -2.53
CA HIS A 20 -28.78 -1.55 -3.32
C HIS A 20 -28.66 -1.40 -4.83
N GLN A 21 -27.47 -1.13 -5.38
CA GLN A 21 -27.33 -1.00 -6.83
C GLN A 21 -26.21 -1.84 -7.48
N GLN A 22 -25.68 -2.85 -6.80
CA GLN A 22 -24.92 -3.92 -7.43
C GLN A 22 -25.15 -5.27 -6.72
N HIS A 23 -26.28 -5.91 -7.01
CA HIS A 23 -26.50 -7.32 -6.68
C HIS A 23 -27.03 -8.11 -7.89
N SER A 24 -26.09 -8.75 -8.57
CA SER A 24 -26.22 -10.09 -9.15
C SER A 24 -24.78 -10.57 -9.29
N THR A 25 -24.19 -11.27 -8.32
CA THR A 25 -24.54 -12.63 -7.89
C THR A 25 -24.09 -12.94 -6.44
N ARG A 26 -24.98 -13.62 -5.71
CA ARG A 26 -24.83 -14.54 -4.53
C ARG A 26 -23.41 -15.06 -4.25
N SER A 27 -22.96 -15.44 -3.05
CA SER A 27 -23.55 -15.75 -1.73
C SER A 27 -22.42 -16.27 -0.80
N LEU A 28 -22.63 -16.22 0.53
CA LEU A 28 -21.89 -16.88 1.64
C LEU A 28 -20.71 -16.11 2.27
N TYR A 29 -20.99 -15.34 3.33
CA TYR A 29 -20.06 -15.17 4.46
C TYR A 29 -20.83 -15.05 5.79
N GLN A 30 -21.05 -16.19 6.44
CA GLN A 30 -21.20 -16.28 7.88
C GLN A 30 -20.11 -17.23 8.38
N GLY A 31 -19.15 -16.72 9.17
CA GLY A 31 -18.19 -17.54 9.91
C GLY A 31 -16.76 -16.97 9.96
N SER A 32 -16.32 -16.70 11.19
CA SER A 32 -14.92 -16.79 11.66
C SER A 32 -13.92 -15.71 11.22
N VAL A 33 -13.63 -14.81 12.16
CA VAL A 33 -12.71 -13.64 12.11
C VAL A 33 -11.23 -14.02 11.85
N ALA A 34 -10.89 -15.29 11.68
CA ALA A 34 -9.55 -15.77 11.35
C ALA A 34 -9.28 -15.96 9.85
N TYR A 35 -10.30 -15.82 8.99
CA TYR A 35 -10.20 -16.08 7.55
C TYR A 35 -10.01 -14.84 6.66
N CYS A 36 -10.12 -13.62 7.21
CA CYS A 36 -10.05 -12.40 6.40
C CYS A 36 -8.65 -12.08 5.85
N ILE A 37 -7.59 -12.77 6.30
CA ILE A 37 -6.25 -12.64 5.70
C ILE A 37 -6.05 -13.67 4.56
N LEU A 38 -6.88 -14.70 4.47
CA LEU A 38 -6.73 -15.79 3.49
C LEU A 38 -7.61 -15.65 2.25
N LEU A 39 -8.53 -14.68 2.21
CA LEU A 39 -9.44 -14.46 1.09
C LEU A 39 -9.50 -13.00 0.63
N VAL A 40 -8.45 -12.22 0.91
CA VAL A 40 -8.07 -11.21 -0.09
C VAL A 40 -7.44 -12.01 -1.21
N ASN A 41 -8.26 -12.43 -2.17
CA ASN A 41 -7.77 -12.64 -3.52
C ASN A 41 -6.99 -11.37 -3.84
N ILE A 42 -5.66 -11.43 -3.69
CA ILE A 42 -4.79 -10.52 -4.40
C ILE A 42 -5.22 -10.77 -5.84
N ARG A 43 -6.06 -9.87 -6.37
CA ARG A 43 -6.30 -9.80 -7.80
C ARG A 43 -4.92 -9.49 -8.37
N LEU A 44 -4.15 -10.54 -8.65
CA LEU A 44 -3.07 -10.52 -9.61
C LEU A 44 -3.71 -10.47 -11.00
N ASP A 45 -4.70 -9.59 -11.19
CA ASP A 45 -5.07 -9.14 -12.52
C ASP A 45 -3.85 -8.30 -12.91
N ILE A 46 -2.92 -8.93 -13.61
CA ILE A 46 -1.69 -8.32 -14.10
C ILE A 46 -2.13 -7.14 -14.97
N VAL A 47 -2.08 -5.93 -14.40
CA VAL A 47 -2.28 -4.69 -15.14
C VAL A 47 -1.03 -4.49 -15.99
N TYR A 48 -1.11 -4.94 -17.23
CA TYR A 48 -0.15 -4.64 -18.28
C TYR A 48 -0.33 -3.18 -18.71
N ASN A 49 0.37 -2.25 -18.06
CA ASN A 49 0.87 -0.95 -18.57
C ASN A 49 1.37 -0.13 -17.37
N ASN A 50 2.45 0.66 -17.57
CA ASN A 50 3.11 1.55 -16.60
C ASN A 50 2.22 1.92 -15.39
N SER A 51 2.28 1.12 -14.34
CA SER A 51 1.51 1.37 -13.13
C SER A 51 2.30 2.29 -12.24
N MET A 52 1.68 3.40 -11.86
CA MET A 52 2.24 4.33 -10.90
C MET A 52 2.27 3.67 -9.51
N LEU A 53 3.40 3.74 -8.82
CA LEU A 53 3.53 3.28 -7.45
C LEU A 53 3.46 4.46 -6.49
N ILE A 54 2.50 4.43 -5.57
CA ILE A 54 2.40 5.40 -4.49
C ILE A 54 2.97 4.76 -3.24
N LEU A 55 4.13 5.22 -2.78
CA LEU A 55 4.87 4.58 -1.69
C LEU A 55 4.54 5.27 -0.36
N ASP A 56 4.31 4.49 0.70
CA ASP A 56 4.36 5.00 2.07
C ASP A 56 5.79 5.02 2.62
N SER A 57 5.96 5.64 3.79
CA SER A 57 7.27 5.79 4.45
C SER A 57 7.95 4.44 4.72
N ASP A 58 7.18 3.47 5.21
CA ASP A 58 7.69 2.15 5.58
C ASP A 58 8.14 1.34 4.36
N ALA A 59 7.37 1.38 3.26
CA ALA A 59 7.74 0.75 2.00
C ALA A 59 9.00 1.38 1.40
N LEU A 60 9.13 2.71 1.40
CA LEU A 60 10.35 3.40 0.96
C LEU A 60 11.57 2.88 1.71
N ILE A 61 11.51 2.88 3.04
CA ILE A 61 12.60 2.46 3.91
C ILE A 61 12.94 0.98 3.67
N LYS A 62 11.92 0.10 3.60
CA LYS A 62 12.13 -1.35 3.41
C LYS A 62 12.75 -1.67 2.05
N LEU A 63 12.24 -1.04 0.98
CA LEU A 63 12.78 -1.20 -0.36
C LEU A 63 14.21 -0.62 -0.45
N ASN A 64 14.50 0.49 0.21
CA ASN A 64 15.86 1.05 0.23
C ASN A 64 16.84 0.13 0.95
N ARG A 65 16.50 -0.33 2.15
CA ARG A 65 17.33 -1.25 2.95
C ARG A 65 17.60 -2.59 2.25
N ALA A 66 16.68 -3.02 1.39
CA ALA A 66 16.87 -4.21 0.57
C ALA A 66 17.66 -3.97 -0.73
N GLY A 67 18.09 -2.73 -1.00
CA GLY A 67 18.79 -2.34 -2.23
C GLY A 67 17.89 -2.31 -3.48
N ALA A 68 16.57 -2.29 -3.30
CA ALA A 68 15.60 -2.40 -4.38
C ALA A 68 15.01 -1.06 -4.82
N LEU A 69 14.93 -0.06 -3.93
CA LEU A 69 14.20 1.20 -4.19
C LEU A 69 14.66 1.92 -5.46
N HIS A 70 15.98 2.06 -5.66
CA HIS A 70 16.51 2.69 -6.87
C HIS A 70 16.09 1.95 -8.14
N ARG A 71 16.08 0.61 -8.11
CA ARG A 71 15.65 -0.21 -9.26
C ARG A 71 14.15 -0.11 -9.50
N VAL A 72 13.34 -0.07 -8.44
CA VAL A 72 11.89 0.17 -8.50
C VAL A 72 11.62 1.52 -9.17
N ALA A 73 12.25 2.59 -8.71
CA ALA A 73 12.10 3.95 -9.27
C ALA A 73 12.71 4.14 -10.67
N GLN A 74 13.46 3.15 -11.19
CA GLN A 74 13.92 3.15 -12.58
C GLN A 74 12.90 2.58 -13.56
N VAL A 75 12.00 1.70 -13.09
CA VAL A 75 11.12 0.91 -13.95
C VAL A 75 9.64 1.26 -13.77
N TYR A 76 9.28 1.83 -12.63
CA TYR A 76 7.94 2.34 -12.35
C TYR A 76 7.98 3.86 -12.20
N ASP A 77 6.87 4.51 -12.57
CA ASP A 77 6.62 5.88 -12.17
C ASP A 77 6.26 5.87 -10.68
N CYS A 78 7.07 6.53 -9.85
CA CYS A 78 6.91 6.51 -8.40
C CYS A 78 6.49 7.88 -7.90
N VAL A 79 5.52 7.89 -6.99
CA VAL A 79 4.98 9.10 -6.35
C VAL A 79 4.96 8.91 -4.84
N ILE A 80 5.26 9.98 -4.10
CA ILE A 80 5.06 10.05 -2.66
C ILE A 80 4.41 11.38 -2.27
N PRO A 81 3.52 11.40 -1.25
CA PRO A 81 3.03 12.65 -0.72
C PRO A 81 4.10 13.44 0.05
N VAL A 82 3.91 14.76 0.15
CA VAL A 82 4.79 15.66 0.93
C VAL A 82 4.93 15.18 2.37
N ALA A 83 3.85 14.69 3.00
CA ALA A 83 3.92 14.14 4.36
C ALA A 83 4.87 12.92 4.47
N VAL A 84 4.87 12.03 3.47
CA VAL A 84 5.78 10.87 3.43
C VAL A 84 7.22 11.30 3.21
N TYR A 85 7.47 12.28 2.33
CA TYR A 85 8.80 12.86 2.16
C TYR A 85 9.32 13.45 3.47
N LYS A 86 8.48 14.23 4.17
CA LYS A 86 8.85 14.82 5.45
C LYS A 86 9.23 13.76 6.48
N GLU A 87 8.40 12.75 6.68
CA GLU A 87 8.66 11.69 7.67
C GLU A 87 9.89 10.85 7.31
N SER A 88 10.05 10.48 6.03
CA SER A 88 11.09 9.55 5.57
C SER A 88 12.45 10.21 5.32
N VAL A 89 12.47 11.54 5.13
CA VAL A 89 13.66 12.30 4.79
C VAL A 89 13.90 13.40 5.80
N GLU A 90 13.03 14.41 5.86
CA GLU A 90 13.31 15.63 6.65
C GLU A 90 13.46 15.31 8.14
N ASP A 91 12.49 14.61 8.72
CA ASP A 91 12.48 14.27 10.14
C ASP A 91 13.46 13.12 10.46
N ALA A 92 13.85 12.32 9.45
CA ALA A 92 14.72 11.15 9.60
C ALA A 92 16.21 11.44 9.36
N LEU A 93 16.56 12.52 8.66
CA LEU A 93 17.92 12.85 8.19
C LEU A 93 18.97 12.91 9.29
N GLU A 94 18.61 13.41 10.48
CA GLU A 94 19.53 13.52 11.62
C GLU A 94 19.66 12.23 12.43
N VAL A 95 18.74 11.28 12.22
CA VAL A 95 18.61 10.09 13.07
C VAL A 95 19.05 8.82 12.33
N TYR A 96 18.77 8.74 11.03
CA TYR A 96 18.92 7.52 10.26
C TYR A 96 19.82 7.75 9.02
N PRO A 97 20.94 7.01 8.89
CA PRO A 97 21.85 7.16 7.75
C PRO A 97 21.23 6.88 6.39
N ASP A 98 20.21 6.02 6.32
CA ASP A 98 19.51 5.66 5.09
C ASP A 98 18.59 6.78 4.57
N ALA A 99 18.21 7.75 5.39
CA ALA A 99 17.40 8.89 4.97
C ALA A 99 18.09 9.76 3.89
N ALA A 100 19.42 9.89 3.95
CA ALA A 100 20.18 10.63 2.94
C ALA A 100 20.15 9.93 1.57
N GLU A 101 20.29 8.60 1.56
CA GLU A 101 20.20 7.79 0.34
C GLU A 101 18.79 7.84 -0.25
N ILE A 102 17.76 7.68 0.59
CA ILE A 102 16.36 7.78 0.18
C ILE A 102 16.07 9.14 -0.45
N ARG A 103 16.55 10.23 0.17
CA ARG A 103 16.42 11.59 -0.38
C ARG A 103 17.03 11.70 -1.78
N ASP A 104 18.23 11.18 -1.96
CA ASP A 104 18.93 11.27 -3.23
C ASP A 104 18.21 10.46 -4.32
N ILE A 105 17.63 9.30 -3.99
CA ILE A 105 16.78 8.56 -4.93
C ILE A 105 15.52 9.35 -5.25
N ILE A 106 14.85 9.90 -4.24
CA ILE A 106 13.61 10.68 -4.43
C ILE A 106 13.84 11.86 -5.36
N ASN A 107 14.83 12.70 -5.06
CA ASN A 107 15.13 13.91 -5.83
C ASN A 107 15.43 13.66 -7.31
N ASN A 108 15.83 12.43 -7.66
CA ASN A 108 16.18 12.07 -9.03
C ASN A 108 15.09 11.29 -9.77
N ARG A 109 14.24 10.54 -9.06
CA ARG A 109 13.40 9.48 -9.65
C ARG A 109 12.00 9.32 -9.09
N ILE A 110 11.66 9.99 -7.99
CA ILE A 110 10.34 9.86 -7.35
C ILE A 110 9.70 11.24 -7.27
N GLU A 111 8.49 11.38 -7.78
CA GLU A 111 7.76 12.63 -7.71
C GLU A 111 7.19 12.85 -6.30
N VAL A 112 7.45 14.02 -5.72
CA VAL A 112 6.84 14.44 -4.45
C VAL A 112 5.63 15.30 -4.78
N VAL A 113 4.44 14.81 -4.43
CA VAL A 113 3.18 15.48 -4.75
C VAL A 113 2.53 16.04 -3.48
N LYS A 114 1.94 17.23 -3.60
CA LYS A 114 1.13 17.79 -2.52
C LYS A 114 -0.29 17.27 -2.66
N ALA A 115 -0.77 16.57 -1.63
CA ALA A 115 -2.17 16.20 -1.54
C ALA A 115 -3.00 17.43 -1.16
N GLU A 116 -4.01 17.76 -1.96
CA GLU A 116 -4.94 18.83 -1.64
C GLU A 116 -6.16 18.26 -0.88
N PRO A 117 -6.49 18.80 0.31
CA PRO A 117 -7.59 18.29 1.10
C PRO A 117 -8.91 18.49 0.38
N PHE A 118 -9.65 17.39 0.18
CA PHE A 118 -11.02 17.47 -0.33
C PHE A 118 -12.03 17.53 0.82
N GLN A 119 -12.94 18.51 0.77
CA GLN A 119 -14.01 18.65 1.77
C GLN A 119 -14.95 17.44 1.72
N GLY A 120 -15.08 16.72 2.84
CA GLY A 120 -16.09 15.68 3.02
C GLY A 120 -15.57 14.25 3.21
N ILE A 121 -14.26 14.03 3.17
CA ILE A 121 -13.66 12.78 3.67
C ILE A 121 -13.15 13.05 5.08
N ALA A 122 -13.87 12.56 6.09
CA ALA A 122 -13.31 12.47 7.43
C ALA A 122 -12.23 11.39 7.39
N ALA A 123 -10.97 11.80 7.34
CA ALA A 123 -9.86 10.89 7.47
C ALA A 123 -10.02 10.10 8.78
N PRO A 124 -9.83 8.76 8.77
CA PRO A 124 -9.85 7.99 10.00
C PRO A 124 -8.85 8.57 11.00
N SER A 125 -9.29 8.84 12.23
CA SER A 125 -8.44 9.42 13.28
C SER A 125 -7.26 8.53 13.69
N ALA A 126 -7.23 7.28 13.20
CA ALA A 126 -6.18 6.32 13.46
C ALA A 126 -5.00 6.42 12.48
N PHE A 127 -5.10 7.23 11.42
CA PHE A 127 -4.10 7.36 10.38
C PHE A 127 -3.18 8.56 10.57
N GLY A 128 -1.91 8.36 10.22
CA GLY A 128 -0.89 9.40 10.22
C GLY A 128 -1.02 10.35 9.02
N PRO A 129 -0.29 11.48 9.02
CA PRO A 129 -0.30 12.43 7.90
C PRO A 129 0.01 11.78 6.54
N GLY A 130 1.01 10.88 6.48
CA GLY A 130 1.38 10.18 5.25
C GLY A 130 0.24 9.35 4.65
N GLU A 131 -0.39 8.49 5.46
CA GLU A 131 -1.53 7.66 5.04
C GLU A 131 -2.73 8.51 4.60
N ILE A 132 -2.99 9.61 5.32
CA ILE A 132 -4.06 10.55 4.98
C ILE A 132 -3.82 11.18 3.61
N GLU A 133 -2.60 11.66 3.34
CA GLU A 133 -2.26 12.24 2.05
C GLU A 133 -2.30 11.20 0.92
N ILE A 134 -1.85 9.95 1.16
CA ILE A 134 -2.02 8.85 0.18
C ILE A 134 -3.50 8.64 -0.14
N LEU A 135 -4.37 8.60 0.87
CA LEU A 135 -5.81 8.46 0.65
C LEU A 135 -6.39 9.61 -0.17
N MET A 136 -5.92 10.83 0.06
CA MET A 136 -6.33 11.97 -0.77
C MET A 136 -5.92 11.76 -2.24
N LEU A 137 -4.74 11.20 -2.52
CA LEU A 137 -4.29 10.95 -3.89
C LEU A 137 -5.10 9.87 -4.63
N VAL A 138 -5.54 8.83 -3.93
CA VAL A 138 -6.16 7.64 -4.56
C VAL A 138 -7.69 7.59 -4.45
N THR A 139 -8.31 8.53 -3.73
CA THR A 139 -9.77 8.54 -3.60
C THR A 139 -10.41 9.27 -4.79
N PRO A 140 -11.45 8.71 -5.45
CA PRO A 140 -12.05 9.28 -6.68
C PRO A 140 -12.67 10.68 -6.59
N ARG A 141 -12.61 11.33 -5.42
CA ARG A 141 -13.24 12.63 -5.15
C ARG A 141 -12.23 13.77 -5.02
N THR A 142 -10.94 13.55 -5.23
CA THR A 142 -9.95 14.63 -5.28
C THR A 142 -10.00 15.42 -6.58
N ILE A 143 -9.38 16.60 -6.59
CA ILE A 143 -9.33 17.51 -7.74
C ILE A 143 -8.54 16.87 -8.91
N MET A 144 -7.55 16.04 -8.60
CA MET A 144 -6.80 15.21 -9.56
C MET A 144 -6.53 13.84 -8.93
N PRO A 145 -7.50 12.91 -8.95
CA PRO A 145 -7.29 11.58 -8.43
C PRO A 145 -6.37 10.83 -9.38
N ILE A 146 -5.37 10.15 -8.84
CA ILE A 146 -4.67 9.11 -9.59
C ILE A 146 -5.60 7.90 -9.54
N THR A 147 -6.43 7.72 -10.57
CA THR A 147 -7.58 6.81 -10.48
C THR A 147 -7.15 5.34 -10.60
N GLY A 148 -7.53 4.57 -9.57
CA GLY A 148 -8.01 3.18 -9.60
C GLY A 148 -7.18 2.14 -10.34
N ASP A 149 -7.15 2.22 -11.67
CA ASP A 149 -6.48 1.23 -12.52
C ASP A 149 -5.03 1.62 -12.84
N GLU A 150 -4.64 2.87 -12.59
CA GLU A 150 -3.33 3.41 -12.97
C GLU A 150 -2.34 3.50 -11.79
N ALA A 151 -2.83 3.42 -10.55
CA ALA A 151 -2.00 3.52 -9.34
C ALA A 151 -2.16 2.35 -8.38
N THR A 152 -1.03 1.94 -7.82
CA THR A 152 -0.95 0.93 -6.78
C THR A 152 -0.26 1.53 -5.56
N VAL A 153 -0.93 1.49 -4.41
CA VAL A 153 -0.33 1.89 -3.13
C VAL A 153 0.58 0.78 -2.62
N VAL A 154 1.82 1.11 -2.27
CA VAL A 154 2.75 0.17 -1.67
C VAL A 154 2.80 0.43 -0.17
N THR A 155 2.33 -0.53 0.63
CA THR A 155 2.28 -0.46 2.09
C THR A 155 2.17 -1.86 2.68
N ASP A 156 2.66 -2.06 3.90
CA ASP A 156 2.44 -3.28 4.69
C ASP A 156 1.66 -3.03 6.00
N ASP A 157 1.17 -1.81 6.27
CA ASP A 157 0.27 -1.57 7.41
C ASP A 157 -1.08 -2.28 7.18
N VAL A 158 -1.34 -3.31 7.98
CA VAL A 158 -2.54 -4.16 7.87
C VAL A 158 -3.84 -3.35 8.02
N ARG A 159 -3.88 -2.31 8.84
CA ARG A 159 -5.07 -1.46 9.00
C ARG A 159 -5.27 -0.62 7.75
N PHE A 160 -4.19 -0.09 7.19
CA PHE A 160 -4.25 0.69 5.96
C PHE A 160 -4.64 -0.15 4.75
N LEU A 161 -4.03 -1.33 4.59
CA LEU A 161 -4.38 -2.33 3.57
C LEU A 161 -5.88 -2.69 3.60
N ARG A 162 -6.45 -2.89 4.80
CA ARG A 162 -7.89 -3.18 4.94
C ARG A 162 -8.76 -2.00 4.49
N TYR A 163 -8.30 -0.78 4.72
CA TYR A 163 -8.99 0.41 4.24
C TYR A 163 -8.92 0.50 2.72
N LEU A 164 -7.73 0.39 2.12
CA LEU A 164 -7.53 0.41 0.66
C LEU A 164 -8.41 -0.65 -0.03
N ALA A 165 -8.43 -1.88 0.51
CA ALA A 165 -9.30 -2.96 0.03
C ALA A 165 -10.79 -2.60 0.08
N ALA A 166 -11.25 -1.96 1.16
CA ALA A 166 -12.66 -1.57 1.32
C ALA A 166 -13.11 -0.49 0.31
N PHE A 167 -12.17 0.32 -0.18
CA PHE A 167 -12.42 1.35 -1.19
C PHE A 167 -12.06 0.92 -2.62
N GLY A 168 -11.65 -0.33 -2.82
CA GLY A 168 -11.26 -0.85 -4.14
C GLY A 168 -9.99 -0.21 -4.70
N VAL A 169 -9.10 0.29 -3.83
CA VAL A 169 -7.81 0.84 -4.24
C VAL A 169 -6.82 -0.31 -4.39
N ASN A 170 -6.07 -0.34 -5.49
CA ASN A 170 -5.01 -1.32 -5.71
C ASN A 170 -3.86 -1.10 -4.72
N PHE A 171 -3.35 -2.20 -4.17
CA PHE A 171 -2.22 -2.14 -3.26
C PHE A 171 -1.30 -3.35 -3.41
N MET A 172 -0.06 -3.16 -2.99
CA MET A 172 0.96 -4.19 -2.90
C MET A 172 1.76 -4.02 -1.62
N VAL A 173 2.32 -5.11 -1.12
CA VAL A 173 3.34 -5.07 -0.07
C VAL A 173 4.73 -5.01 -0.71
N PRO A 174 5.79 -4.53 -0.01
CA PRO A 174 7.13 -4.39 -0.59
C PRO A 174 7.66 -5.64 -1.30
N SER A 175 7.51 -6.82 -0.70
CA SER A 175 7.94 -8.08 -1.34
C SER A 175 7.19 -8.41 -2.63
N SER A 176 5.92 -8.03 -2.74
CA SER A 176 5.12 -8.26 -3.94
C SER A 176 5.63 -7.40 -5.09
N VAL A 177 6.13 -6.19 -4.83
CA VAL A 177 6.79 -5.35 -5.86
C VAL A 177 7.95 -6.12 -6.49
N ILE A 178 8.79 -6.76 -5.66
CA ILE A 178 9.95 -7.53 -6.13
C ILE A 178 9.52 -8.74 -6.96
N VAL A 179 8.50 -9.47 -6.51
CA VAL A 179 7.94 -10.62 -7.26
C VAL A 179 7.35 -10.17 -8.60
N THR A 180 6.62 -9.05 -8.64
CA THR A 180 6.06 -8.51 -9.88
C THR A 180 7.16 -8.08 -10.86
N MET A 181 8.23 -7.45 -10.37
CA MET A 181 9.40 -7.13 -11.21
C MET A 181 10.01 -8.39 -11.83
N ARG A 182 10.08 -9.50 -11.08
CA ARG A 182 10.54 -10.79 -11.62
C ARG A 182 9.61 -11.33 -12.70
N GLN A 183 8.30 -11.29 -12.46
CA GLN A 183 7.28 -11.76 -13.43
C GLN A 183 7.30 -10.94 -14.72
N GLN A 184 7.69 -9.67 -14.63
CA GLN A 184 7.90 -8.76 -15.76
C GLN A 184 9.30 -8.89 -16.40
N ASN A 185 10.13 -9.84 -15.95
CA ASN A 185 11.52 -10.04 -16.38
C ASN A 185 12.42 -8.80 -16.19
N LEU A 186 12.11 -7.95 -15.20
CA LEU A 186 12.91 -6.78 -14.81
C LEU A 186 14.04 -7.13 -13.84
N LEU A 187 13.94 -8.31 -13.20
CA LEU A 187 14.92 -8.94 -12.32
C LEU A 187 15.11 -10.41 -12.73
N SER A 188 16.34 -10.93 -12.59
CA SER A 188 16.61 -12.37 -12.68
C SER A 188 16.04 -13.12 -11.47
N HIS A 189 15.96 -14.45 -11.54
CA HIS A 189 15.57 -15.26 -10.40
C HIS A 189 16.53 -15.06 -9.21
N GLU A 190 17.84 -15.07 -9.46
CA GLU A 190 18.88 -14.88 -8.44
C GLU A 190 18.81 -13.51 -7.79
N GLU A 191 18.64 -12.44 -8.59
CA GLU A 191 18.46 -11.08 -8.08
C GLU A 191 17.23 -10.98 -7.18
N THR A 192 16.12 -11.58 -7.62
CA THR A 192 14.85 -11.59 -6.88
C THR A 192 15.01 -12.27 -5.53
N ILE A 193 15.62 -13.46 -5.48
CA ILE A 193 15.87 -14.17 -4.21
C ILE A 193 16.80 -13.37 -3.32
N SER A 194 17.87 -12.78 -3.87
CA SER A 194 18.80 -11.96 -3.10
C SER A 194 18.10 -10.77 -2.42
N ILE A 195 17.23 -10.07 -3.14
CA ILE A 195 16.46 -8.94 -2.59
C ILE A 195 15.48 -9.42 -1.52
N LEU A 196 14.78 -10.53 -1.76
CA LEU A 196 13.82 -11.08 -0.78
C LEU A 196 14.49 -11.56 0.51
N GLU A 197 15.69 -12.13 0.45
CA GLU A 197 16.47 -12.45 1.67
C GLU A 197 16.89 -11.19 2.42
N SER A 198 17.22 -10.10 1.73
CA SER A 198 17.51 -8.80 2.36
C SER A 198 16.28 -8.16 2.99
N LEU A 199 15.09 -8.35 2.40
CA LEU A 199 13.81 -7.91 2.99
C LEU A 199 13.41 -8.76 4.20
N ARG A 200 13.67 -10.06 4.19
CA ARG A 200 13.26 -11.03 5.21
C ARG A 200 13.38 -10.56 6.68
N PRO A 201 14.49 -9.93 7.14
CA PRO A 201 14.59 -9.48 8.53
C PRO A 201 13.72 -8.27 8.88
N ILE A 202 13.20 -7.54 7.89
CA ILE A 202 12.48 -6.26 8.07
C ILE A 202 11.03 -6.31 7.58
N ILE A 203 10.57 -7.45 7.07
CA ILE A 203 9.18 -7.71 6.71
C ILE A 203 8.61 -8.86 7.57
N SER A 204 7.29 -9.03 7.54
CA SER A 204 6.68 -10.14 8.27
C SER A 204 7.05 -11.50 7.65
N ALA A 205 7.14 -12.54 8.48
CA ALA A 205 7.41 -13.90 8.00
C ALA A 205 6.35 -14.38 6.99
N ASN A 206 5.08 -13.99 7.19
CA ASN A 206 4.00 -14.35 6.28
C ASN A 206 4.17 -13.68 4.90
N GLU A 207 4.57 -12.42 4.87
CA GLU A 207 4.86 -11.69 3.63
C GLU A 207 5.99 -12.39 2.85
N TYR A 208 7.13 -12.63 3.49
CA TYR A 208 8.27 -13.32 2.87
C TYR A 208 7.89 -14.71 2.33
N LEU A 209 7.23 -15.54 3.15
CA LEU A 209 6.83 -16.89 2.73
C LEU A 209 5.82 -16.88 1.58
N THR A 210 4.95 -15.87 1.52
CA THR A 210 4.02 -15.69 0.41
C THR A 210 4.77 -15.36 -0.88
N ALA A 211 5.74 -14.43 -0.83
CA ALA A 211 6.58 -14.09 -1.99
C ALA A 211 7.34 -15.32 -2.53
N ILE A 212 7.99 -16.09 -1.65
CA ILE A 212 8.70 -17.32 -2.05
C ILE A 212 7.76 -18.36 -2.65
N ARG A 213 6.54 -18.52 -2.12
CA ARG A 213 5.55 -19.45 -2.66
C ARG A 213 5.14 -19.07 -4.08
N VAL A 214 4.89 -17.78 -4.34
CA VAL A 214 4.50 -17.29 -5.67
C VAL A 214 5.62 -17.54 -6.68
N LEU A 215 6.88 -17.29 -6.31
CA LEU A 215 8.02 -17.56 -7.21
C LEU A 215 8.12 -19.03 -7.62
N LYS A 216 7.91 -19.96 -6.68
CA LYS A 216 7.94 -21.41 -6.95
C LYS A 216 6.79 -21.92 -7.82
N GLN A 217 5.69 -21.19 -7.92
CA GLN A 217 4.52 -21.56 -8.73
C GLN A 217 4.61 -21.04 -10.17
N GLY A 218 5.49 -20.07 -10.43
CA GLY A 218 5.73 -19.50 -11.76
C GLY A 218 6.91 -20.13 -12.52
N GLU A 219 7.55 -21.14 -11.95
CA GLU A 219 8.56 -22.01 -12.57
C GLU A 219 7.92 -23.25 -13.18
#